data_AF-A0A4Q2ZA26-F1
#
_entry.id   AF-A0A4Q2ZA26-F1
#
_cell.length_a   1.000
_cell.length_b   1.000
_cell.length_c   1.000
_cell.angle_alpha   90.00
_cell.angle_beta   90.00
_cell.angle_gamma   90.00
#
_symmetry.space_group_name_H-M   'P 1'
#
loop_
_entity.id
_entity.type
_entity.pdbx_description
1 polymer ?
#
loop_
_entity_poly.entity_id
_entity_poly.type
_entity_poly.pdbx_seq_one_letter_code
_entity_poly.pdbx_strand_id
1 'polypeptide(L)'
;MKPLTVIGFLGSTLDASKFGPSRWNKWRPTVGLTMHPDLRVDRFILLHGTPHGRLAGYVADDIASVSPETRVERRKLDFVDPWDFEEVYGKLLDFARAEPFDPEAEDYLVHITTGTHVAQICLFLLTEARYLPGRLLQTQPDRGIVNPAGTWNTIDLDLSRYDSIATRFAAASAESASFLKSGIDTHNAAFNRMIDEIERVALRSKAPVLLMGPTGAGKSLLARRIYELKRLKHQIAGPFVEVNCAT
;
A
#
# COMPACT_ATOMS: atom_id res chain seq x y z
N MET A 1 3.44 -1.10 27.06
CA MET A 1 2.83 -1.23 25.73
C MET A 1 2.37 0.16 25.34
N LYS A 2 2.71 0.64 24.14
CA LYS A 2 2.25 1.96 23.68
C LYS A 2 0.72 1.90 23.48
N PRO A 3 -0.03 3.00 23.69
CA PRO A 3 -1.45 3.05 23.35
C PRO A 3 -1.65 2.75 21.87
N LEU A 4 -2.68 1.98 21.55
CA LEU A 4 -2.99 1.58 20.17
C LEU A 4 -4.00 2.54 19.55
N THR A 5 -3.60 3.20 18.47
CA THR A 5 -4.46 4.02 17.63
C THR A 5 -4.80 3.29 16.32
N VAL A 6 -6.08 3.08 16.07
CA VAL A 6 -6.59 2.57 14.79
C VAL A 6 -7.09 3.74 13.94
N ILE A 7 -6.77 3.74 12.64
CA ILE A 7 -7.30 4.69 11.66
C ILE A 7 -8.05 3.89 10.60
N GLY A 8 -9.28 4.27 10.28
CA GLY A 8 -10.06 3.53 9.29
C GLY A 8 -11.26 4.31 8.78
N PHE A 9 -11.74 3.93 7.60
CA PHE A 9 -12.99 4.46 7.09
C PHE A 9 -14.19 3.84 7.79
N LEU A 10 -15.25 4.62 7.95
CA LEU A 10 -16.57 4.08 8.24
C LEU A 10 -17.02 3.18 7.07
N GLY A 11 -17.43 1.94 7.37
CA GLY A 11 -18.06 1.05 6.42
C GLY A 11 -19.51 1.47 6.16
N SER A 12 -19.73 2.42 5.24
CA SER A 12 -21.06 2.96 4.92
C SER A 12 -22.13 1.89 4.64
N THR A 13 -21.74 0.74 4.08
CA THR A 13 -22.61 -0.42 3.83
C THR A 13 -22.48 -1.49 4.92
N LEU A 14 -21.25 -1.84 5.30
CA LEU A 14 -21.00 -2.98 6.20
C LEU A 14 -21.39 -2.66 7.65
N ASP A 15 -21.07 -1.46 8.13
CA ASP A 15 -21.41 -1.01 9.49
C ASP A 15 -22.86 -0.52 9.60
N ALA A 16 -23.52 -0.22 8.48
CA ALA A 16 -24.93 0.13 8.47
C ALA A 16 -25.77 -1.06 8.96
N SER A 17 -26.62 -0.83 9.94
CA SER A 17 -27.53 -1.83 10.49
C SER A 17 -28.85 -1.18 10.88
N LYS A 18 -29.92 -1.98 10.98
CA LYS A 18 -31.21 -1.50 11.49
C LYS A 18 -31.04 -1.09 12.95
N PHE A 19 -31.70 0.00 13.35
CA PHE A 19 -31.80 0.37 14.76
C PHE A 19 -32.48 -0.75 15.54
N GLY A 20 -31.80 -1.28 16.55
CA GLY A 20 -32.33 -2.33 17.43
C GLY A 20 -31.30 -3.41 17.80
N PRO A 21 -31.69 -4.38 18.65
CA PRO A 21 -30.77 -5.39 19.16
C PRO A 21 -30.16 -6.32 18.10
N SER A 22 -30.84 -6.52 16.98
CA SER A 22 -30.40 -7.44 15.91
C SER A 22 -29.09 -7.02 15.24
N ARG A 23 -28.65 -5.76 15.39
CA ARG A 23 -27.34 -5.31 14.88
C ARG A 23 -26.16 -6.03 15.50
N TRP A 24 -26.31 -6.54 16.72
CA TRP A 24 -25.27 -7.31 17.42
C TRP A 24 -25.09 -8.71 16.86
N ASN A 25 -25.96 -9.15 15.96
CA ASN A 25 -25.83 -10.42 15.24
C ASN A 25 -25.23 -10.24 13.84
N LYS A 26 -24.94 -8.99 13.43
CA LYS A 26 -24.36 -8.67 12.12
C LYS A 26 -22.86 -8.35 12.30
N TRP A 27 -22.02 -8.93 11.45
CA TRP A 27 -20.64 -8.51 11.33
C TRP A 27 -20.57 -7.07 10.78
N ARG A 28 -19.97 -6.19 11.58
CA ARG A 28 -19.79 -4.76 11.30
C ARG A 28 -18.31 -4.44 11.52
N PRO A 29 -17.49 -4.32 10.48
CA PRO A 29 -16.03 -4.32 10.60
C PRO A 29 -15.48 -3.32 11.62
N THR A 30 -16.02 -2.10 11.63
CA THR A 30 -15.51 -1.01 12.49
C THR A 30 -15.84 -1.27 13.97
N VAL A 31 -17.04 -1.79 14.25
CA VAL A 31 -17.46 -2.12 15.62
C VAL A 31 -16.84 -3.45 16.07
N GLY A 32 -16.90 -4.47 15.22
CA GLY A 32 -16.41 -5.81 15.47
C GLY A 32 -14.91 -5.83 15.77
N LEU A 33 -14.14 -4.93 15.16
CA LEU A 33 -12.73 -4.74 15.49
C LEU A 33 -12.51 -4.47 16.99
N THR A 34 -13.37 -3.67 17.60
CA THR A 34 -13.26 -3.28 19.03
C THR A 34 -13.87 -4.32 19.98
N MET A 35 -14.39 -5.43 19.47
CA MET A 35 -14.92 -6.54 20.29
C MET A 35 -13.86 -7.59 20.63
N HIS A 36 -12.65 -7.47 20.07
CA HIS A 36 -11.56 -8.44 20.24
C HIS A 36 -10.80 -8.18 21.56
N PRO A 37 -10.81 -9.12 22.52
CA PRO A 37 -10.17 -8.91 23.83
C PRO A 37 -8.64 -8.88 23.75
N ASP A 38 -8.07 -9.46 22.70
CA ASP A 38 -6.64 -9.49 22.41
C ASP A 38 -6.17 -8.29 21.56
N LEU A 39 -7.10 -7.43 21.11
CA LEU A 39 -6.82 -6.21 20.38
C LEU A 39 -7.46 -5.01 21.09
N ARG A 40 -6.81 -4.57 22.17
CA ARG A 40 -7.22 -3.36 22.89
C ARG A 40 -6.91 -2.11 22.07
N VAL A 41 -7.94 -1.48 21.51
CA VAL A 41 -7.84 -0.18 20.83
C VAL A 41 -8.04 0.93 21.87
N ASP A 42 -7.09 1.83 22.03
CA ASP A 42 -7.24 2.97 22.96
C ASP A 42 -7.86 4.18 22.23
N ARG A 43 -7.54 4.36 20.95
CA ARG A 43 -8.08 5.44 20.11
C ARG A 43 -8.47 4.93 18.72
N PHE A 44 -9.64 5.36 18.24
CA PHE A 44 -10.08 5.07 16.88
C PHE A 44 -10.33 6.37 16.12
N ILE A 45 -9.50 6.68 15.13
CA ILE A 45 -9.71 7.77 14.18
C ILE A 45 -10.63 7.27 13.05
N LEU A 46 -11.90 7.64 13.15
CA LEU A 46 -12.97 7.19 12.25
C LEU A 46 -13.18 8.21 11.12
N LEU A 47 -12.67 7.89 9.93
CA LEU A 47 -12.83 8.71 8.72
C LEU A 47 -14.23 8.51 8.14
N HIS A 48 -14.96 9.58 7.85
CA HIS A 48 -16.26 9.49 7.21
C HIS A 48 -16.61 10.72 6.37
N GLY A 49 -17.42 10.54 5.33
CA GLY A 49 -18.04 11.65 4.61
C GLY A 49 -19.15 12.33 5.42
N THR A 50 -19.44 13.59 5.10
CA THR A 50 -20.54 14.39 5.64
C THR A 50 -21.89 13.68 5.54
N PRO A 51 -22.28 13.01 4.43
CA PRO A 51 -23.55 12.28 4.34
C PRO A 51 -23.71 11.16 5.36
N HIS A 52 -22.60 10.61 5.88
CA HIS A 52 -22.59 9.48 6.79
C HIS A 52 -22.40 9.87 8.26
N GLY A 53 -22.47 11.17 8.60
CA GLY A 53 -22.21 11.65 9.97
C GLY A 53 -23.12 11.02 11.04
N ARG A 54 -24.39 10.75 10.71
CA ARG A 54 -25.31 10.05 11.63
C ARG A 54 -24.89 8.60 11.88
N LEU A 55 -24.47 7.89 10.83
CA LEU A 55 -23.98 6.53 10.96
C LEU A 55 -22.65 6.49 11.73
N ALA A 56 -21.76 7.46 11.50
CA ALA A 56 -20.51 7.59 12.26
C ALA A 56 -20.75 7.77 13.76
N GLY A 57 -21.74 8.60 14.14
CA GLY A 57 -22.16 8.74 15.54
C GLY A 57 -22.70 7.43 16.10
N TYR A 58 -23.58 6.77 15.35
CA TYR A 58 -24.15 5.49 15.77
C TYR A 58 -23.11 4.38 15.98
N VAL A 59 -22.11 4.31 15.09
CA VAL A 59 -20.99 3.39 15.22
C VAL A 59 -20.11 3.75 16.42
N ALA A 60 -19.88 5.03 16.69
CA ALA A 60 -19.13 5.46 17.87
C ALA A 60 -19.82 5.08 19.18
N ASP A 61 -21.14 5.24 19.26
CA ASP A 61 -21.94 4.84 20.43
C ASP A 61 -21.90 3.31 20.63
N ASP A 62 -21.98 2.54 19.55
CA ASP A 62 -21.87 1.09 19.63
C ASP A 62 -20.47 0.64 20.05
N ILE A 63 -19.40 1.27 19.57
CA ILE A 63 -18.01 1.01 20.02
C ILE A 63 -17.91 1.27 21.53
N ALA A 64 -18.38 2.43 22.01
CA ALA A 64 -18.33 2.77 23.43
C ALA A 64 -19.08 1.77 24.33
N SER A 65 -20.07 1.05 23.78
CA SER A 65 -20.80 0.03 24.53
C SER A 65 -20.07 -1.32 24.65
N VAL A 66 -19.18 -1.64 23.71
CA VAL A 66 -18.45 -2.92 23.68
C VAL A 66 -16.97 -2.79 24.08
N SER A 67 -16.40 -1.61 23.89
CA SER A 67 -15.06 -1.21 24.36
C SER A 67 -15.15 0.21 24.95
N PRO A 68 -15.57 0.33 26.22
CA PRO A 68 -15.71 1.62 26.90
C PRO A 68 -14.41 2.43 27.01
N GLU A 69 -13.27 1.75 26.92
CA GLU A 69 -11.93 2.36 26.90
C GLU A 69 -11.54 2.96 25.54
N THR A 70 -12.18 2.56 24.44
CA THR A 70 -11.87 3.09 23.10
C THR A 70 -12.40 4.51 22.95
N ARG A 71 -11.50 5.49 22.75
CA ARG A 71 -11.89 6.86 22.38
C ARG A 71 -12.07 6.98 20.87
N VAL A 72 -13.30 7.16 20.40
CA VAL A 72 -13.59 7.37 18.98
C VAL A 72 -13.49 8.85 18.60
N GLU A 73 -12.60 9.16 17.67
CA GLU A 73 -12.40 10.48 17.09
C GLU A 73 -12.89 10.50 15.65
N ARG A 74 -14.02 11.15 15.41
CA ARG A 74 -14.61 11.27 14.07
C ARG A 74 -13.90 12.37 13.27
N ARG A 75 -13.39 12.03 12.08
CA ARG A 75 -12.77 12.96 11.14
C ARG A 75 -13.60 13.00 9.86
N LYS A 76 -14.05 14.19 9.48
CA LYS A 76 -14.78 14.39 8.24
C LYS A 76 -13.79 14.42 7.07
N LEU A 77 -14.05 13.59 6.08
CA LEU A 77 -13.28 13.55 4.84
C LEU A 77 -14.26 13.32 3.69
N ASP A 78 -14.56 14.39 2.96
CA ASP A 78 -15.51 14.39 1.85
C ASP A 78 -14.79 14.22 0.52
N PHE A 79 -15.35 13.40 -0.37
CA PHE A 79 -14.90 13.23 -1.75
C PHE A 79 -16.04 13.62 -2.69
N VAL A 80 -15.71 14.33 -3.76
CA VAL A 80 -16.63 14.62 -4.87
C VAL A 80 -16.81 13.35 -5.67
N ASP A 81 -15.71 12.71 -6.08
CA ASP A 81 -15.69 11.37 -6.65
C ASP A 81 -14.82 10.41 -5.81
N PRO A 82 -15.42 9.52 -4.98
CA PRO A 82 -14.68 8.57 -4.16
C PRO A 82 -14.04 7.41 -4.97
N TRP A 83 -14.14 7.44 -6.30
CA TRP A 83 -13.51 6.52 -7.24
C TRP A 83 -12.38 7.16 -8.05
N ASP A 84 -12.17 8.47 -7.93
CA ASP A 84 -11.04 9.15 -8.55
C ASP A 84 -9.78 9.01 -7.68
N PHE A 85 -8.72 8.45 -8.24
CA PHE A 85 -7.48 8.20 -7.50
C PHE A 85 -6.77 9.48 -7.08
N GLU A 86 -6.77 10.51 -7.93
CA GLU A 86 -6.06 11.76 -7.66
C GLU A 86 -6.71 12.50 -6.50
N GLU A 87 -8.03 12.64 -6.51
CA GLU A 87 -8.80 13.26 -5.44
C GLU A 87 -8.65 12.47 -4.12
N VAL A 88 -8.88 11.16 -4.15
CA VAL A 88 -8.87 10.33 -2.94
C VAL A 88 -7.49 10.29 -2.32
N TYR A 89 -6.44 10.09 -3.12
CA TYR A 89 -5.06 10.09 -2.65
C TYR A 89 -4.66 11.46 -2.10
N GLY A 90 -4.96 12.54 -2.84
CA GLY A 90 -4.62 13.90 -2.43
C GLY A 90 -5.23 14.27 -1.08
N LYS A 91 -6.54 14.04 -0.89
CA LYS A 91 -7.23 14.34 0.37
C LYS A 91 -6.77 13.46 1.54
N LEU A 92 -6.48 12.18 1.30
CA LEU A 92 -5.92 11.32 2.34
C LEU A 92 -4.48 11.71 2.71
N LEU A 93 -3.69 12.16 1.73
CA LEU A 93 -2.35 12.68 1.98
C LEU A 93 -2.40 13.98 2.82
N ASP A 94 -3.31 14.90 2.48
CA ASP A 94 -3.54 16.12 3.25
C ASP A 94 -3.96 15.80 4.68
N PHE A 95 -4.88 14.85 4.86
CA PHE A 95 -5.24 14.33 6.17
C PHE A 95 -4.02 13.76 6.93
N ALA A 96 -3.25 12.88 6.28
CA ALA A 96 -2.09 12.23 6.92
C ALA A 96 -1.00 13.23 7.35
N ARG A 97 -0.85 14.34 6.62
CA ARG A 97 0.07 15.43 6.96
C ARG A 97 -0.43 16.34 8.09
N ALA A 98 -1.75 16.49 8.19
CA ALA A 98 -2.37 17.37 9.18
C ALA A 98 -2.61 16.66 10.53
N GLU A 99 -2.83 15.35 10.53
CA GLU A 99 -3.04 14.58 11.75
C GLU A 99 -1.73 14.45 12.54
N PRO A 100 -1.71 14.78 13.85
CA PRO A 100 -0.50 14.80 14.67
C PRO A 100 -0.12 13.39 15.12
N PHE A 101 0.39 12.56 14.20
CA PHE A 101 0.89 11.24 14.54
C PHE A 101 2.18 11.32 15.38
N ASP A 102 2.28 10.47 16.40
CA ASP A 102 3.48 10.29 17.23
C ASP A 102 3.83 8.79 17.34
N PRO A 103 4.56 8.23 16.36
CA PRO A 103 4.95 6.81 16.38
C PRO A 103 5.90 6.44 17.53
N GLU A 104 6.51 7.42 18.18
CA GLU A 104 7.35 7.19 19.36
C GLU A 104 6.49 6.99 20.62
N ALA A 105 5.32 7.65 20.70
CA ALA A 105 4.39 7.51 21.82
C ALA A 105 3.30 6.44 21.61
N GLU A 106 2.85 6.23 20.37
CA GLU A 106 1.67 5.39 20.04
C GLU A 106 2.00 4.33 18.99
N ASP A 107 1.29 3.20 19.05
CA ASP A 107 1.27 2.21 17.97
C ASP A 107 0.10 2.49 17.03
N TYR A 108 0.32 2.37 15.71
CA TYR A 108 -0.69 2.65 14.69
C TYR A 108 -1.07 1.43 13.87
N LEU A 109 -2.37 1.28 13.62
CA LEU A 109 -2.94 0.32 12.69
C LEU A 109 -3.89 1.00 11.71
N VAL A 110 -3.65 0.81 10.42
CA VAL A 110 -4.47 1.35 9.34
C VAL A 110 -5.44 0.28 8.87
N HIS A 111 -6.72 0.45 9.21
CA HIS A 111 -7.79 -0.49 8.88
C HIS A 111 -8.21 -0.37 7.41
N ILE A 112 -7.91 -1.40 6.63
CA ILE A 112 -8.09 -1.41 5.16
C ILE A 112 -9.32 -2.20 4.69
N THR A 113 -10.16 -2.70 5.59
CA THR A 113 -11.34 -3.50 5.18
C THR A 113 -12.49 -2.62 4.68
N THR A 114 -12.63 -1.41 5.21
CA THR A 114 -13.73 -0.49 4.89
C THR A 114 -13.27 0.64 3.96
N GLY A 115 -14.23 1.41 3.44
CA GLY A 115 -13.98 2.39 2.38
C GLY A 115 -14.16 1.80 0.98
N THR A 116 -14.05 2.66 -0.05
CA THR A 116 -14.03 2.21 -1.46
C THR A 116 -12.74 1.45 -1.74
N HIS A 117 -12.71 0.61 -2.78
CA HIS A 117 -11.46 -0.05 -3.19
C HIS A 117 -10.35 0.95 -3.54
N VAL A 118 -10.71 2.12 -4.08
CA VAL A 118 -9.75 3.22 -4.33
C VAL A 118 -9.17 3.72 -3.00
N ALA A 119 -10.01 3.99 -2.00
CA ALA A 119 -9.55 4.37 -0.67
C ALA A 119 -8.65 3.30 -0.02
N GLN A 120 -8.98 2.00 -0.17
CA GLN A 120 -8.15 0.90 0.34
C GLN A 120 -6.75 0.90 -0.31
N ILE A 121 -6.67 1.10 -1.62
CA ILE A 121 -5.39 1.21 -2.34
C ILE A 121 -4.63 2.47 -1.88
N CYS A 122 -5.30 3.61 -1.72
CA CYS A 122 -4.66 4.83 -1.22
C CYS A 122 -4.12 4.67 0.20
N LEU A 123 -4.88 4.02 1.12
CA LEU A 123 -4.40 3.70 2.47
C LEU A 123 -3.17 2.79 2.43
N PHE A 124 -3.16 1.78 1.56
CA PHE A 124 -1.99 0.93 1.33
C PHE A 124 -0.78 1.77 0.90
N LEU A 125 -0.93 2.60 -0.14
CA LEU A 125 0.16 3.41 -0.69
C LEU A 125 0.69 4.42 0.35
N LEU A 126 -0.19 5.07 1.11
CA LEU A 126 0.23 6.04 2.13
C LEU A 126 0.89 5.37 3.33
N THR A 127 0.51 4.13 3.67
CA THR A 127 1.17 3.36 4.72
C THR A 127 2.54 2.86 4.26
N GLU A 128 2.64 2.39 3.00
CA GLU A 128 3.90 1.95 2.39
C GLU A 128 4.90 3.11 2.32
N ALA A 129 4.45 4.28 1.87
CA ALA A 129 5.24 5.51 1.84
C ALA A 129 5.46 6.16 3.22
N ARG A 130 5.02 5.51 4.31
CA ARG A 130 5.16 5.96 5.72
C ARG A 130 4.52 7.32 6.04
N TYR A 131 3.59 7.82 5.22
CA TYR A 131 2.75 8.97 5.58
C TYR A 131 1.74 8.60 6.65
N LEU A 132 1.16 7.40 6.56
CA LEU A 132 0.42 6.79 7.65
C LEU A 132 1.36 5.83 8.39
N PRO A 133 1.72 6.10 9.65
CA PRO A 133 2.64 5.23 10.38
C PRO A 133 1.97 3.90 10.74
N GLY A 134 2.80 2.90 11.03
CA GLY A 134 2.36 1.61 11.55
C GLY A 134 2.18 0.53 10.48
N ARG A 135 1.20 -0.35 10.71
CA ARG A 135 0.93 -1.54 9.89
C ARG A 135 -0.51 -1.52 9.38
N LEU A 136 -0.78 -2.30 8.33
CA LEU A 136 -2.15 -2.47 7.88
C LEU A 136 -2.87 -3.45 8.81
N LEU A 137 -4.17 -3.25 8.96
CA LEU A 137 -5.08 -4.07 9.72
C LEU A 137 -6.25 -4.48 8.83
N GLN A 138 -6.48 -5.77 8.72
CA GLN A 138 -7.56 -6.33 7.93
C GLN A 138 -8.47 -7.14 8.84
N THR A 139 -9.77 -6.89 8.74
CA THR A 139 -10.84 -7.68 9.37
C THR A 139 -11.65 -8.43 8.33
N GLN A 140 -12.19 -9.60 8.70
CA GLN A 140 -13.01 -10.44 7.83
C GLN A 140 -14.18 -11.05 8.62
N PRO A 141 -15.32 -11.38 7.98
CA PRO A 141 -16.39 -12.11 8.64
C PRO A 141 -16.00 -13.58 8.79
N ASP A 142 -16.49 -14.22 9.84
CA ASP A 142 -16.38 -15.68 9.96
C ASP A 142 -17.35 -16.39 9.03
N ARG A 143 -16.91 -17.54 8.49
CA ARG A 143 -17.74 -18.38 7.65
C ARG A 143 -18.52 -19.37 8.53
N GLY A 144 -19.85 -19.31 8.46
CA GLY A 144 -20.74 -20.33 9.03
C GLY A 144 -21.04 -20.22 10.53
N ILE A 145 -20.30 -19.39 11.29
CA ILE A 145 -20.58 -19.08 12.69
C ILE A 145 -21.02 -17.63 12.80
N VAL A 146 -22.07 -17.37 13.57
CA VAL A 146 -22.49 -16.00 13.89
C VAL A 146 -21.50 -15.42 14.91
N ASN A 147 -20.42 -14.82 14.42
CA ASN A 147 -19.47 -14.05 15.21
C ASN A 147 -19.50 -12.59 14.74
N PRO A 148 -20.11 -11.66 15.49
CA PRO A 148 -20.18 -10.25 15.10
C PRO A 148 -18.81 -9.55 15.12
N ALA A 149 -17.83 -10.07 15.86
CA ALA A 149 -16.47 -9.54 15.89
C ALA A 149 -15.68 -9.89 14.62
N GLY A 150 -16.02 -11.02 13.97
CA GLY A 150 -15.26 -11.59 12.86
C GLY A 150 -13.85 -11.99 13.29
N THR A 151 -12.90 -11.93 12.36
CA THR A 151 -11.47 -12.14 12.60
C THR A 151 -10.66 -10.92 12.16
N TRP A 152 -9.45 -10.79 12.70
CA TRP A 152 -8.52 -9.71 12.35
C TRP A 152 -7.11 -10.26 12.11
N ASN A 153 -6.35 -9.55 11.28
CA ASN A 153 -4.93 -9.80 11.05
C ASN A 153 -4.21 -8.48 10.75
N THR A 154 -2.93 -8.40 11.16
CA THR A 154 -2.06 -7.27 10.81
C THR A 154 -1.10 -7.65 9.70
N ILE A 155 -0.89 -6.75 8.76
CA ILE A 155 0.04 -6.91 7.64
C ILE A 155 1.13 -5.86 7.80
N ASP A 156 2.35 -6.34 8.02
CA ASP A 156 3.55 -5.50 8.02
C ASP A 156 3.99 -5.28 6.58
N LEU A 157 4.16 -4.03 6.16
CA LEU A 157 4.58 -3.71 4.79
C LEU A 157 6.10 -3.76 4.60
N ASP A 158 6.86 -3.98 5.68
CA ASP A 158 8.31 -4.14 5.59
C ASP A 158 8.68 -5.47 4.91
N LEU A 159 9.14 -5.38 3.67
CA LEU A 159 9.56 -6.52 2.84
C LEU A 159 10.72 -7.31 3.45
N SER A 160 11.50 -6.73 4.37
CA SER A 160 12.61 -7.41 5.05
C SER A 160 12.15 -8.60 5.91
N ARG A 161 10.86 -8.66 6.25
CA ARG A 161 10.28 -9.77 7.02
C ARG A 161 9.76 -10.91 6.15
N TYR A 162 9.76 -10.75 4.82
CA TYR A 162 9.30 -11.75 3.86
C TYR A 162 10.45 -12.30 3.03
N ASP A 163 11.28 -13.14 3.66
CA ASP A 163 12.47 -13.75 3.05
C ASP A 163 12.19 -14.43 1.71
N SER A 164 11.02 -15.09 1.56
CA SER A 164 10.65 -15.79 0.33
C SER A 164 10.39 -14.83 -0.84
N ILE A 165 9.82 -13.65 -0.58
CA ILE A 165 9.56 -12.62 -1.58
C ILE A 165 10.87 -11.90 -1.91
N ALA A 166 11.66 -11.53 -0.90
CA ALA A 166 12.98 -10.93 -1.08
C ALA A 166 13.91 -11.83 -1.90
N THR A 167 13.92 -13.14 -1.64
CA THR A 167 14.68 -14.14 -2.42
C THR A 167 14.23 -14.19 -3.87
N ARG A 168 12.91 -14.15 -4.13
CA ARG A 168 12.37 -14.11 -5.50
C ARG A 168 12.75 -12.82 -6.23
N PHE A 169 12.75 -11.68 -5.56
CA PHE A 169 13.24 -10.42 -6.14
C PHE A 169 14.73 -10.46 -6.43
N ALA A 170 15.54 -11.02 -5.53
CA ALA A 170 16.97 -11.21 -5.75
C ALA A 170 17.25 -12.13 -6.96
N ALA A 171 16.50 -13.23 -7.08
CA ALA A 171 16.59 -14.12 -8.24
C ALA A 171 16.18 -13.41 -9.55
N ALA A 172 15.09 -12.64 -9.53
CA ALA A 172 14.63 -11.89 -10.70
C ALA A 172 15.60 -10.76 -11.12
N SER A 173 16.29 -10.14 -10.16
CA SER A 173 17.35 -9.16 -10.42
C SER A 173 18.59 -9.84 -11.01
N ALA A 174 19.02 -10.97 -10.44
CA ALA A 174 20.12 -11.77 -11.01
C ALA A 174 19.83 -12.25 -12.44
N GLU A 175 18.58 -12.65 -12.74
CA GLU A 175 18.14 -13.00 -14.09
C GLU A 175 18.15 -11.78 -15.03
N SER A 176 17.70 -10.61 -14.56
CA SER A 176 17.72 -9.37 -15.34
C SER A 176 19.15 -8.91 -15.66
N ALA A 177 20.07 -8.99 -14.69
CA ALA A 177 21.49 -8.75 -14.88
C ALA A 177 22.10 -9.75 -15.88
N SER A 178 21.80 -11.05 -15.74
CA SER A 178 22.25 -12.09 -16.68
C SER A 178 21.77 -11.85 -18.11
N PHE A 179 20.52 -11.41 -18.28
CA PHE A 179 19.96 -11.03 -19.57
C PHE A 179 20.74 -9.87 -20.21
N LEU A 180 21.05 -8.82 -19.43
CA LEU A 180 21.88 -7.69 -19.91
C LEU A 180 23.31 -8.11 -20.25
N LYS A 181 23.88 -9.09 -19.54
CA LYS A 181 25.18 -9.70 -19.86
C LYS A 181 25.14 -10.61 -21.08
N SER A 182 23.94 -10.92 -21.61
CA SER A 182 23.76 -11.89 -22.70
C SER A 182 24.36 -13.27 -22.37
N GLY A 183 24.32 -13.68 -21.10
CA GLY A 183 24.91 -14.94 -20.63
C GLY A 183 26.44 -14.94 -20.52
N ILE A 184 27.11 -13.79 -20.63
CA ILE A 184 28.56 -13.67 -20.44
C ILE A 184 28.86 -13.50 -18.95
N ASP A 185 29.20 -14.60 -18.28
CA ASP A 185 29.78 -14.55 -16.93
C ASP A 185 31.24 -14.10 -17.03
N THR A 186 31.46 -12.80 -16.83
CA THR A 186 32.79 -12.18 -16.83
C THR A 186 33.22 -11.82 -15.42
N HIS A 187 34.50 -12.05 -15.09
CA HIS A 187 35.11 -11.61 -13.84
C HIS A 187 35.51 -10.12 -13.85
N ASN A 188 35.23 -9.38 -14.94
CA ASN A 188 35.53 -7.96 -15.01
C ASN A 188 34.59 -7.15 -14.09
N ALA A 189 35.12 -6.73 -12.95
CA ALA A 189 34.37 -5.97 -11.94
C ALA A 189 33.81 -4.64 -12.48
N ALA A 190 34.51 -3.97 -13.40
CA ALA A 190 34.02 -2.71 -13.99
C ALA A 190 32.82 -2.93 -14.92
N PHE A 191 32.84 -4.01 -15.70
CA PHE A 191 31.72 -4.38 -16.55
C PHE A 191 30.50 -4.80 -15.72
N ASN A 192 30.68 -5.64 -14.70
CA ASN A 192 29.59 -6.08 -13.83
C ASN A 192 28.91 -4.89 -13.14
N ARG A 193 29.69 -3.94 -12.59
CA ARG A 193 29.13 -2.71 -12.00
C ARG A 193 28.31 -1.90 -12.99
N MET A 194 28.80 -1.74 -14.22
CA MET A 194 28.05 -1.02 -15.27
C MET A 194 26.71 -1.69 -15.58
N ILE A 195 26.67 -3.02 -15.65
CA ILE A 195 25.43 -3.77 -15.89
C ILE A 195 24.44 -3.57 -14.72
N ASP A 196 24.92 -3.65 -13.48
CA ASP A 196 24.09 -3.42 -12.29
C ASP A 196 23.54 -1.98 -12.24
N GLU A 197 24.34 -0.99 -12.63
CA GLU A 197 23.91 0.41 -12.75
C GLU A 197 22.85 0.58 -13.84
N ILE A 198 23.05 -0.05 -15.01
CA ILE A 198 22.08 -0.03 -16.10
C ILE A 198 20.77 -0.68 -15.67
N GLU A 199 20.80 -1.84 -15.01
CA GLU A 199 19.60 -2.49 -14.48
C GLU A 199 18.85 -1.55 -13.52
N ARG A 200 19.57 -0.95 -12.57
CA ARG A 200 18.98 -0.06 -11.56
C ARG A 200 18.40 1.21 -12.17
N VAL A 201 19.11 1.84 -13.10
CA VAL A 201 18.73 3.14 -13.67
C VAL A 201 17.72 2.98 -14.81
N ALA A 202 17.97 2.05 -15.74
CA ALA A 202 17.10 1.88 -16.90
C ALA A 202 15.70 1.40 -16.49
N LEU A 203 15.57 0.52 -15.50
CA LEU A 203 14.27 0.03 -15.04
C LEU A 203 13.51 1.02 -14.15
N ARG A 204 14.19 1.97 -13.51
CA ARG A 204 13.54 2.91 -12.58
C ARG A 204 13.32 4.30 -13.17
N SER A 205 13.88 4.59 -14.35
CA SER A 205 13.81 5.90 -14.99
C SER A 205 13.33 5.87 -16.43
N LYS A 206 12.52 6.87 -16.79
CA LYS A 206 12.11 7.18 -18.16
C LYS A 206 13.04 8.20 -18.85
N ALA A 207 14.06 8.71 -18.14
CA ALA A 207 14.99 9.67 -18.68
C ALA A 207 15.85 9.07 -19.81
N PRO A 208 16.37 9.90 -20.75
CA PRO A 208 17.32 9.46 -21.76
C PRO A 208 18.58 8.84 -21.13
N VAL A 209 19.07 7.75 -21.74
CA VAL A 209 20.29 7.05 -21.30
C VAL A 209 21.42 7.34 -22.29
N LEU A 210 22.55 7.86 -21.80
CA LEU A 210 23.75 8.07 -22.59
C LEU A 210 24.76 6.95 -22.34
N LEU A 211 25.09 6.18 -23.38
CA LEU A 211 26.13 5.16 -23.33
C LEU A 211 27.45 5.74 -23.89
N MET A 212 28.46 5.87 -23.03
CA MET A 212 29.79 6.36 -23.42
C MET A 212 30.78 5.21 -23.64
N GLY A 213 31.79 5.43 -24.48
CA GLY A 213 32.87 4.48 -24.73
C GLY A 213 33.39 4.52 -26.17
N PRO A 214 34.52 3.87 -26.47
CA PRO A 214 35.12 3.88 -27.80
C PRO A 214 34.23 3.19 -28.85
N THR A 215 34.48 3.47 -30.13
CA THR A 215 33.85 2.74 -31.24
C THR A 215 34.18 1.24 -31.13
N GLY A 216 33.20 0.37 -31.40
CA GLY A 216 33.37 -1.08 -31.25
C GLY A 216 33.14 -1.63 -29.83
N ALA A 217 32.94 -0.78 -28.81
CA ALA A 217 32.68 -1.22 -27.42
C ALA A 217 31.31 -1.90 -27.19
N GLY A 218 30.51 -2.14 -28.24
CA GLY A 218 29.22 -2.84 -28.12
C GLY A 218 28.02 -1.97 -27.67
N LYS A 219 28.12 -0.64 -27.76
CA LYS A 219 27.05 0.29 -27.32
C LYS A 219 25.68 0.02 -27.95
N SER A 220 25.62 -0.22 -29.27
CA SER A 220 24.35 -0.52 -29.97
C SER A 220 23.72 -1.83 -29.51
N LEU A 221 24.55 -2.84 -29.23
CA LEU A 221 24.09 -4.12 -28.67
C LEU A 221 23.48 -3.91 -27.28
N LEU A 222 24.16 -3.16 -26.42
CA LEU A 222 23.69 -2.84 -25.07
C LEU A 222 22.39 -2.03 -25.10
N ALA A 223 22.26 -1.06 -26.03
CA ALA A 223 21.04 -0.28 -26.23
C ALA A 223 19.83 -1.16 -26.61
N ARG A 224 20.02 -2.15 -27.51
CA ARG A 224 18.97 -3.12 -27.86
C ARG A 224 18.55 -3.96 -26.65
N ARG A 225 19.50 -4.41 -25.83
CA ARG A 225 19.20 -5.18 -24.61
C ARG A 225 18.44 -4.36 -23.57
N ILE A 226 18.82 -3.10 -23.38
CA ILE A 226 18.07 -2.17 -22.51
C ILE A 226 16.62 -2.05 -23.00
N TYR A 227 16.42 -1.89 -24.31
CA TYR A 227 15.08 -1.85 -24.90
C TYR A 227 14.30 -3.17 -24.67
N GLU A 228 14.91 -4.32 -24.94
CA GLU A 228 14.27 -5.63 -24.75
C GLU A 228 13.86 -5.84 -23.28
N LEU A 229 14.76 -5.52 -22.34
CA LEU A 229 14.51 -5.60 -20.91
C LEU A 229 13.34 -4.70 -20.49
N LYS A 230 13.34 -3.44 -20.93
CA LYS A 230 12.25 -2.50 -20.64
C LYS A 230 10.93 -2.95 -21.29
N ARG A 231 10.96 -3.57 -22.47
CA ARG A 231 9.77 -4.13 -23.13
C ARG A 231 9.20 -5.33 -22.38
N LEU A 232 10.08 -6.25 -21.93
CA LEU A 232 9.70 -7.39 -21.09
C LEU A 232 9.05 -6.96 -19.77
N LYS A 233 9.47 -5.83 -19.20
CA LYS A 233 8.88 -5.24 -17.99
C LYS A 233 7.70 -4.30 -18.27
N HIS A 234 7.14 -4.31 -19.49
CA HIS A 234 6.00 -3.49 -19.91
C HIS A 234 6.20 -1.96 -19.74
N GLN A 235 7.44 -1.47 -19.81
CA GLN A 235 7.76 -0.04 -19.62
C GLN A 235 7.75 0.78 -20.92
N ILE A 236 7.83 0.12 -22.07
CA ILE A 236 7.82 0.72 -23.41
C ILE A 236 7.06 -0.18 -24.37
N ALA A 237 6.41 0.45 -25.35
CA ALA A 237 5.65 -0.19 -26.41
C ALA A 237 6.24 0.18 -27.78
N GLY A 238 5.88 -0.59 -28.80
CA GLY A 238 6.35 -0.39 -30.18
C GLY A 238 7.70 -1.05 -30.47
N PRO A 239 8.19 -0.95 -31.72
CA PRO A 239 9.44 -1.56 -32.16
C PRO A 239 10.69 -0.74 -31.76
N PHE A 240 11.85 -1.40 -31.74
CA PHE A 240 13.14 -0.71 -31.60
C PHE A 240 13.50 -0.02 -32.91
N VAL A 241 13.73 1.30 -32.86
CA VAL A 241 14.15 2.10 -34.01
C VAL A 241 15.59 2.56 -33.78
N GLU A 242 16.49 2.12 -34.64
CA GLU A 242 17.89 2.55 -34.62
C GLU A 242 18.06 3.76 -35.54
N VAL A 243 18.48 4.89 -34.98
CA VAL A 243 18.80 6.12 -35.72
C VAL A 243 20.29 6.38 -35.56
N ASN A 244 21.03 6.33 -36.67
CA ASN A 244 22.47 6.54 -36.71
C ASN A 244 22.78 7.91 -37.33
N CYS A 245 23.87 8.57 -36.92
CA CYS A 245 24.24 9.88 -37.47
C CYS A 245 24.57 9.90 -38.98
N ALA A 246 24.68 8.72 -39.61
CA ALA A 246 24.96 8.56 -41.03
C ALA A 246 23.69 8.37 -41.90
N THR A 247 22.51 8.36 -41.28
CA THR A 247 21.19 8.15 -41.91
C THR A 247 20.21 9.20 -41.40
#